data_AF-A0A258RFS0-F1
#
_entry.id   AF-A0A258RFS0-F1
#
_cell.length_a   1.000
_cell.length_b   1.000
_cell.length_c   1.000
_cell.angle_alpha   90.00
_cell.angle_beta   90.00
_cell.angle_gamma   90.00
#
_symmetry.space_group_name_H-M   'P 1'
#
loop_
_entity.id
_entity.type
_entity.pdbx_description
1 polymer ?
#
loop_
_entity_poly.entity_id
_entity_poly.type
_entity_poly.pdbx_seq_one_letter_code
_entity_poly.pdbx_strand_id
1 'polypeptide(L)'
;MFDVAPSELLLLAIVALVVIGPKDLPKAMRFVGQWVAKARGVMGQFRAGFDTMVREAELKEMEERWAAENARIMREYPPAVQQALPDTVHTTPDLDGEGEPVMTAAPVLHTPTPPVLTDDEIAAAEGVPAIAPVPPAATPNGATA
;
A
#
# COMPACT_ATOMS: atom_id res chain seq x y z
N MET A 1 6.73 15.52 -30.95
CA MET A 1 5.92 15.94 -32.12
C MET A 1 4.49 16.34 -31.74
N PHE A 2 4.26 16.79 -30.50
CA PHE A 2 3.00 17.40 -30.06
C PHE A 2 3.34 18.76 -29.45
N ASP A 3 3.58 19.74 -30.32
CA ASP A 3 3.78 21.12 -29.91
C ASP A 3 2.42 21.80 -29.88
N VAL A 4 1.62 21.50 -28.84
CA VAL A 4 0.27 22.06 -28.70
C VAL A 4 0.41 23.47 -28.16
N ALA A 5 0.55 24.43 -29.07
CA ALA A 5 0.68 25.82 -28.68
C ALA A 5 -0.62 26.31 -28.02
N PRO A 6 -0.56 27.29 -27.09
CA PRO A 6 -1.76 27.87 -26.49
C PRO A 6 -2.78 28.40 -27.52
N SER A 7 -2.30 28.86 -28.68
CA SER A 7 -3.12 29.31 -29.82
C SER A 7 -3.91 28.16 -30.47
N GLU A 8 -3.32 26.98 -30.61
CA GLU A 8 -4.00 25.81 -31.17
C GLU A 8 -5.08 25.30 -30.23
N LEU A 9 -4.80 25.33 -28.92
CA LEU A 9 -5.78 24.96 -27.90
C LEU A 9 -6.96 25.94 -27.90
N LEU A 10 -6.72 27.25 -28.08
CA LEU A 10 -7.76 28.26 -28.25
C LEU A 10 -8.61 27.99 -29.51
N LEU A 11 -7.97 27.69 -30.64
CA LEU A 11 -8.67 27.35 -31.88
C LEU A 11 -9.59 26.14 -31.69
N LEU A 12 -9.08 25.09 -31.05
CA LEU A 12 -9.85 23.89 -30.73
C LEU A 12 -11.03 24.19 -29.80
N ALA A 13 -10.85 25.05 -28.80
CA ALA A 13 -11.92 25.49 -27.91
C ALA A 13 -13.02 26.24 -28.68
N ILE A 14 -12.66 27.13 -29.61
CA ILE A 14 -13.62 27.85 -30.46
C ILE A 14 -14.38 26.86 -31.35
N VAL A 15 -13.67 25.95 -32.03
CA VAL A 15 -14.29 24.93 -32.89
C VAL A 15 -15.25 24.05 -32.08
N ALA A 16 -14.85 23.60 -30.90
CA ALA A 16 -15.70 22.84 -30.00
C ALA A 16 -16.95 23.63 -29.59
N LEU A 17 -16.81 24.93 -29.31
CA LEU A 17 -17.94 25.80 -28.96
C LEU A 17 -18.94 25.95 -30.11
N VAL A 18 -18.47 25.98 -31.36
CA VAL A 18 -19.34 26.08 -32.55
C VAL A 18 -20.03 24.76 -32.86
N VAL A 19 -19.30 23.65 -32.79
CA VAL A 19 -19.79 22.31 -33.16
C VAL A 19 -20.75 21.75 -32.11
N ILE A 20 -20.35 21.82 -30.83
CA ILE A 20 -21.14 21.29 -29.71
C ILE A 20 -22.14 22.34 -29.22
N GLY A 21 -21.79 23.62 -29.30
CA GLY A 21 -22.56 24.71 -28.73
C GLY A 21 -22.07 25.11 -27.33
N PRO A 22 -22.10 26.41 -26.98
CA PRO A 22 -21.61 26.89 -25.68
C PRO A 22 -22.43 26.40 -24.48
N LYS A 23 -23.69 25.99 -24.70
CA LYS A 23 -24.58 25.48 -23.65
C LYS A 23 -24.40 23.99 -23.38
N ASP A 24 -23.97 23.23 -24.39
CA ASP A 24 -23.81 21.78 -24.28
C ASP A 24 -22.37 21.38 -23.90
N LEU A 25 -21.38 22.24 -24.17
CA LEU A 25 -19.99 22.03 -23.78
C LEU A 25 -19.82 21.78 -22.26
N PRO A 26 -20.45 22.56 -21.34
CA PRO A 26 -20.37 22.29 -19.90
C PRO A 26 -20.93 20.91 -19.51
N LYS A 27 -21.97 20.46 -20.20
CA LYS A 27 -22.58 19.13 -19.99
C LYS A 27 -21.67 18.02 -20.52
N ALA A 28 -21.06 18.21 -21.70
CA ALA A 28 -20.09 17.29 -22.28
C ALA A 28 -18.81 17.17 -21.43
N MET A 29 -18.26 18.28 -20.94
CA MET A 29 -17.12 18.26 -20.03
C MET A 29 -17.41 17.49 -18.74
N ARG A 30 -18.61 17.64 -18.18
CA ARG A 30 -19.05 16.85 -17.02
C ARG A 30 -19.12 15.36 -17.33
N PHE A 31 -19.66 14.99 -18.49
CA PHE A 31 -19.74 13.59 -18.91
C PHE A 31 -18.35 12.97 -19.08
N VAL A 32 -17.47 13.63 -19.85
CA VAL A 32 -16.09 13.18 -20.05
C VAL A 32 -15.35 13.13 -18.71
N GLY A 33 -15.48 14.16 -17.88
CA GLY A 33 -14.85 14.22 -16.56
C GLY A 33 -15.28 13.09 -15.64
N GLN A 34 -16.58 12.75 -15.60
CA GLN A 34 -17.08 11.60 -14.84
C GLN A 34 -16.52 10.27 -15.36
N TRP A 35 -16.42 10.12 -16.68
CA TRP A 35 -15.87 8.92 -17.30
C TRP A 35 -14.37 8.76 -17.00
N VAL A 36 -13.61 9.84 -17.12
CA VAL A 36 -12.19 9.90 -16.78
C VAL A 36 -11.97 9.66 -15.28
N ALA A 37 -12.81 10.23 -14.41
CA ALA A 37 -12.74 10.01 -12.97
C ALA A 37 -12.97 8.53 -12.61
N LYS A 38 -13.95 7.89 -13.25
CA LYS A 38 -14.21 6.45 -13.08
C LYS A 38 -13.04 5.60 -13.56
N ALA A 39 -12.49 5.90 -14.74
CA ALA A 39 -11.30 5.23 -15.26
C ALA A 39 -10.07 5.42 -14.35
N ARG A 40 -9.90 6.61 -13.77
CA ARG A 40 -8.80 6.90 -12.84
C ARG A 40 -8.95 6.16 -11.52
N GLY A 41 -10.16 6.03 -10.99
CA GLY A 41 -10.44 5.21 -9.80
C GLY A 41 -10.07 3.74 -10.03
N VAL A 42 -10.46 3.20 -11.18
CA VAL A 42 -10.13 1.83 -11.61
C VAL A 42 -8.60 1.66 -11.79
N MET A 43 -7.92 2.61 -12.42
CA MET A 43 -6.45 2.60 -12.56
C MET A 43 -5.74 2.65 -11.19
N GLY A 44 -6.32 3.31 -10.18
CA GLY A 44 -5.78 3.32 -8.82
C GLY A 44 -5.73 1.91 -8.20
N GLN A 45 -6.76 1.10 -8.44
CA GLN A 45 -6.81 -0.30 -8.00
C GLN A 45 -5.81 -1.16 -8.78
N PHE A 46 -5.64 -0.90 -10.08
CA PHE A 46 -4.62 -1.55 -10.89
C PHE A 46 -3.20 -1.19 -10.47
N ARG A 47 -2.93 0.04 -10.03
CA ARG A 47 -1.62 0.43 -9.50
C ARG A 47 -1.26 -0.42 -8.28
N ALA A 48 -2.20 -0.60 -7.35
CA ALA A 48 -2.00 -1.44 -6.17
C ALA A 48 -1.74 -2.91 -6.52
N GLY A 49 -2.51 -3.47 -7.46
CA GLY A 49 -2.29 -4.85 -7.94
C GLY A 49 -1.03 -5.01 -8.81
N PHE A 50 -0.67 -3.99 -9.56
CA PHE A 50 0.54 -3.96 -10.38
C PHE A 50 1.79 -3.88 -9.50
N ASP A 51 1.79 -3.11 -8.42
CA ASP A 51 2.90 -3.08 -7.47
C ASP A 51 3.13 -4.46 -6.82
N THR A 52 2.07 -5.24 -6.57
CA THR A 52 2.19 -6.64 -6.13
C THR A 52 2.77 -7.55 -7.21
N MET A 53 2.27 -7.45 -8.45
CA MET A 53 2.80 -8.25 -9.57
C MET A 53 4.24 -7.88 -9.94
N VAL A 54 4.61 -6.61 -9.88
CA VAL A 54 5.99 -6.15 -10.09
C VAL A 54 6.89 -6.65 -8.97
N ARG A 55 6.43 -6.59 -7.71
CA ARG A 55 7.18 -7.17 -6.59
C ARG A 55 7.40 -8.67 -6.80
N GLU A 56 6.39 -9.41 -7.23
CA GLU A 56 6.52 -10.83 -7.57
C GLU A 56 7.45 -11.09 -8.77
N ALA A 57 7.38 -10.24 -9.80
CA ALA A 57 8.26 -10.35 -10.97
C ALA A 57 9.72 -10.04 -10.62
N GLU A 58 9.97 -9.01 -9.80
CA GLU A 58 11.28 -8.70 -9.25
C GLU A 58 11.81 -9.85 -8.37
N LEU A 59 10.95 -10.44 -7.52
CA LEU A 59 11.33 -11.56 -6.67
C LEU A 59 11.71 -12.80 -7.49
N LYS A 60 10.96 -13.11 -8.54
CA LYS A 60 11.26 -14.22 -9.44
C LYS A 60 12.59 -14.03 -10.17
N GLU A 61 12.89 -12.82 -10.60
CA GLU A 61 14.17 -12.50 -11.25
C GLU A 61 15.34 -12.55 -10.25
N MET A 62 15.14 -12.13 -9.00
CA MET A 62 16.15 -12.27 -7.94
C MET A 62 16.40 -13.74 -7.56
N GLU A 63 15.37 -14.57 -7.50
CA GLU A 63 15.51 -16.02 -7.25
C GLU A 63 16.30 -16.72 -8.36
N GLU A 64 16.03 -16.42 -9.62
CA GLU A 64 16.80 -16.99 -10.75
C GLU A 64 18.28 -16.60 -10.68
N ARG A 65 18.57 -15.34 -10.36
CA ARG A 65 19.95 -14.86 -10.21
C ARG A 65 20.64 -15.53 -9.02
N TRP A 66 19.96 -15.65 -7.89
CA TRP A 66 20.49 -16.33 -6.71
C TRP A 66 20.73 -17.82 -6.98
N ALA A 67 19.80 -18.51 -7.64
CA ALA A 67 19.95 -19.91 -8.00
C ALA A 67 21.12 -20.14 -8.97
N ALA A 68 21.28 -19.27 -9.97
CA ALA A 68 22.39 -19.33 -10.91
C ALA A 68 23.75 -19.09 -10.22
N GLU A 69 23.83 -18.10 -9.32
CA GLU A 69 25.03 -17.81 -8.56
C GLU A 69 25.37 -18.93 -7.57
N ASN A 70 24.37 -19.46 -6.86
CA ASN A 70 24.56 -20.55 -5.92
C ASN A 70 25.00 -21.85 -6.64
N ALA A 71 24.46 -22.12 -7.83
CA ALA A 71 24.91 -23.22 -8.69
C ALA A 71 26.35 -23.03 -9.19
N ARG A 72 26.75 -21.77 -9.47
CA ARG A 72 28.14 -21.44 -9.81
C ARG A 72 29.06 -21.66 -8.61
N ILE A 73 28.69 -21.19 -7.42
CA ILE A 73 29.45 -21.40 -6.17
C ILE A 73 29.60 -22.89 -5.87
N MET A 74 28.54 -23.70 -6.00
CA MET A 74 28.61 -25.15 -5.78
C MET A 74 29.50 -25.88 -6.80
N ARG A 75 29.63 -25.33 -8.01
CA ARG A 75 30.55 -25.83 -9.04
C ARG A 75 32.00 -25.42 -8.76
N GLU A 76 32.22 -24.19 -8.30
CA GLU A 76 33.55 -23.65 -7.96
C GLU A 76 34.08 -24.20 -6.62
N TYR A 77 33.17 -24.46 -5.67
CA TYR A 77 33.43 -25.01 -4.36
C TYR A 77 32.47 -26.19 -4.13
N PRO A 78 32.79 -27.38 -4.65
CA PRO A 78 32.08 -28.60 -4.26
C PRO A 78 32.15 -28.70 -2.74
N PRO A 79 31.05 -29.03 -2.03
CA PRO A 79 31.12 -29.22 -0.59
C PRO A 79 32.15 -30.30 -0.32
N ALA A 80 33.34 -29.87 0.11
CA ALA A 80 34.34 -30.76 0.61
C ALA A 80 33.66 -31.45 1.79
N VAL A 81 33.39 -32.75 1.59
CA VAL A 81 32.94 -33.69 2.60
C VAL A 81 33.58 -33.29 3.92
N GLN A 82 32.72 -33.01 4.92
CA GLN A 82 33.07 -32.80 6.33
C GLN A 82 34.49 -33.29 6.63
N GLN A 83 35.48 -32.40 6.49
CA GLN A 83 36.79 -32.70 7.05
C GLN A 83 36.59 -32.52 8.54
N ALA A 84 36.48 -33.67 9.19
CA ALA A 84 36.39 -33.90 10.62
C ALA A 84 36.95 -32.71 11.43
N LEU A 85 36.04 -31.97 12.08
CA LEU A 85 36.43 -31.23 13.27
C LEU A 85 36.90 -32.29 14.28
N PRO A 86 38.16 -32.28 14.74
CA PRO A 86 38.51 -33.06 15.91
C PRO A 86 37.68 -32.53 17.07
N ASP A 87 37.04 -33.43 17.81
CA ASP A 87 36.39 -33.16 19.09
C ASP A 87 37.38 -32.44 20.03
N THR A 88 37.35 -31.10 20.05
CA THR A 88 37.97 -30.33 21.13
C THR A 88 36.94 -30.17 22.23
N VAL A 89 36.87 -31.24 23.02
CA VAL A 89 36.58 -31.32 24.44
C VAL A 89 36.73 -29.98 25.19
N HIS A 90 35.66 -29.59 25.89
CA HIS A 90 35.57 -28.70 27.05
C HIS A 90 36.51 -27.49 27.16
N THR A 91 35.94 -26.28 27.07
CA THR A 91 36.09 -25.30 28.16
C THR A 91 34.92 -24.31 28.13
N THR A 92 34.06 -24.38 29.13
CA THR A 92 33.21 -23.25 29.52
C THR A 92 34.13 -22.29 30.26
N PRO A 93 34.30 -21.03 29.81
CA PRO A 93 34.88 -20.02 30.68
C PRO A 93 33.88 -19.78 31.80
N ASP A 94 34.22 -20.23 33.01
CA ASP A 94 33.61 -19.75 34.25
C ASP A 94 33.70 -18.22 34.24
N LEU A 95 32.55 -17.57 34.07
CA LEU A 95 32.39 -16.14 34.32
C LEU A 95 31.68 -15.99 35.66
N ASP A 96 32.44 -16.29 36.71
CA ASP A 96 32.13 -15.94 38.09
C ASP A 96 32.33 -14.42 38.22
N GLY A 97 31.33 -13.66 37.82
CA GLY A 97 31.34 -12.21 37.87
C GLY A 97 29.93 -11.71 38.10
N GLU A 98 29.60 -11.48 39.36
CA GLU A 98 28.41 -10.77 39.79
C GLU A 98 28.35 -9.38 39.12
N GLY A 99 27.64 -9.32 38.00
CA GLY A 99 27.21 -8.10 37.36
C GLY A 99 25.72 -8.19 37.17
N GLU A 100 24.95 -7.74 38.17
CA GLU A 100 23.52 -7.51 38.01
C GLU A 100 23.28 -6.74 36.69
N PRO A 101 22.34 -7.17 35.83
CA PRO A 101 22.03 -6.41 34.64
C PRO A 101 21.57 -5.02 35.07
N VAL A 102 22.36 -3.99 34.77
CA VAL A 102 21.96 -2.60 35.00
C VAL A 102 20.76 -2.34 34.10
N MET A 103 19.58 -2.41 34.72
CA MET A 103 18.31 -1.99 34.14
C MET A 103 18.46 -0.52 33.77
N THR A 104 18.77 -0.24 32.50
CA THR A 104 18.69 1.12 32.00
C THR A 104 17.21 1.51 32.02
N ALA A 105 16.89 2.65 32.65
CA ALA A 105 15.53 3.12 32.79
C ALA A 105 14.81 3.15 31.43
N ALA A 106 13.62 2.56 31.37
CA ALA A 106 12.79 2.59 30.18
C ALA A 106 12.53 4.05 29.74
N PRO A 107 12.62 4.38 28.44
CA PRO A 107 12.36 5.73 27.98
C PRO A 107 10.91 6.11 28.29
N VAL A 108 10.73 7.25 28.98
CA VAL A 108 9.41 7.79 29.27
C VAL A 108 8.76 8.21 27.95
N LEU A 109 7.78 7.45 27.49
CA LEU A 109 6.93 7.85 26.37
C LEU A 109 6.14 9.09 26.81
N HIS A 110 6.51 10.26 26.30
CA HIS A 110 5.60 11.40 26.30
C HIS A 110 4.48 11.10 25.32
N THR A 111 3.34 10.66 25.84
CA THR A 111 2.10 10.76 25.09
C THR A 111 1.75 12.24 24.99
N PRO A 112 1.66 12.83 23.80
CA PRO A 112 1.10 14.17 23.70
C PRO A 112 -0.33 14.12 24.24
N THR A 113 -0.61 14.94 25.24
CA THR A 113 -1.97 15.18 25.72
C THR A 113 -2.83 15.56 24.52
N PRO A 114 -3.92 14.84 24.22
CA PRO A 114 -4.81 15.22 23.13
C PRO A 114 -5.32 16.64 23.40
N PRO A 115 -5.42 17.50 22.37
CA PRO A 115 -5.97 18.83 22.55
C PRO A 115 -7.39 18.68 23.12
N VAL A 116 -7.67 19.43 24.18
CA VAL A 116 -9.03 19.56 24.72
C VAL A 116 -9.82 20.31 23.65
N LEU A 117 -10.66 19.59 22.88
CA LEU A 117 -11.65 20.23 22.03
C LEU A 117 -12.61 21.02 22.91
N THR A 118 -12.80 22.30 22.61
CA THR A 118 -13.89 23.10 23.16
C THR A 118 -15.21 22.66 22.51
N ASP A 119 -16.33 22.83 23.22
CA ASP A 119 -17.66 22.38 22.76
C ASP A 119 -18.04 22.94 21.37
N ASP A 120 -17.48 24.09 20.98
CA ASP A 120 -17.65 24.69 19.64
C ASP A 120 -17.00 23.88 18.51
N GLU A 121 -15.92 23.14 18.77
CA GLU A 121 -15.21 22.33 17.76
C GLU A 121 -15.88 20.96 17.56
N ILE A 122 -16.60 20.46 18.56
CA ILE A 122 -17.40 19.22 18.47
C ILE A 122 -18.67 19.45 17.64
N ALA A 123 -19.30 20.63 17.76
CA ALA A 123 -20.47 21.00 16.97
C ALA A 123 -20.18 21.12 15.46
N ALA A 124 -18.93 21.42 15.08
CA ALA A 124 -18.51 21.46 13.67
C ALA A 124 -18.30 20.06 13.04
N ALA A 125 -18.25 19.01 13.86
CA ALA A 125 -18.09 17.62 13.41
C ALA A 125 -19.42 16.85 13.22
N GLU A 126 -20.57 17.45 13.54
CA GLU A 126 -21.91 16.89 13.28
C GLU A 126 -22.34 17.01 11.79
N GLY A 127 -21.46 16.58 10.89
CA GLY A 127 -21.74 16.37 9.47
C GLY A 127 -21.78 14.89 9.07
N VAL A 128 -21.81 13.97 10.03
CA VAL A 128 -21.91 12.52 9.77
C VAL A 128 -23.37 12.15 9.54
N PRO A 129 -23.77 11.62 8.37
CA PRO A 129 -25.13 11.17 8.16
C PRO A 129 -25.41 9.99 9.10
N ALA A 130 -26.47 10.12 9.90
CA ALA A 130 -26.99 9.06 10.77
C ALA A 130 -27.21 7.77 9.96
N ILE A 131 -26.48 6.72 10.34
CA ILE A 131 -26.65 5.38 9.78
C ILE A 131 -27.99 4.87 10.31
N ALA A 132 -28.98 4.70 9.43
CA ALA A 132 -30.29 4.19 9.80
C ALA A 132 -30.18 2.77 10.39
N PRO A 133 -30.97 2.42 11.43
CA PRO A 133 -30.93 1.08 12.02
C PRO A 133 -31.43 0.03 11.01
N VAL A 134 -30.62 -1.00 10.81
CA VAL A 134 -30.95 -2.18 10.00
C VAL A 134 -32.10 -2.94 10.69
N PRO A 135 -33.21 -3.25 9.99
CA PRO A 135 -34.29 -4.04 10.56
C PRO A 135 -33.82 -5.48 10.83
N PRO A 136 -34.30 -6.13 11.92
CA PRO A 136 -33.87 -7.48 12.28
C PRO A 136 -34.28 -8.50 11.21
N ALA A 137 -33.31 -9.34 10.85
CA ALA A 137 -33.46 -10.42 9.89
C ALA A 137 -34.60 -11.36 10.29
N ALA A 138 -35.53 -11.59 9.35
CA ALA A 138 -36.54 -12.63 9.47
C ALA A 138 -35.86 -14.01 9.44
N THR A 139 -36.13 -14.81 10.47
CA THR A 139 -35.75 -16.22 10.56
C THR A 139 -36.44 -17.05 9.46
N PRO A 140 -35.72 -17.97 8.78
CA PRO A 140 -36.37 -18.94 7.92
C PRO A 140 -36.95 -20.05 8.80
N ASN A 141 -38.27 -20.07 8.98
CA ASN A 141 -38.94 -21.24 9.53
C ASN A 141 -38.94 -22.34 8.46
N GLY A 142 -38.10 -23.35 8.67
CA GLY A 142 -38.30 -24.67 8.09
C GLY A 142 -39.38 -25.44 8.86
N ALA A 143 -40.29 -26.09 8.13
CA ALA A 143 -41.11 -27.25 8.50
C ALA A 143 -42.18 -27.44 7.41
N THR A 144 -41.99 -28.38 6.46
CA THR A 144 -42.65 -29.70 6.45
C THR A 144 -44.19 -29.64 6.39
N ALA A 145 -44.75 -29.93 5.21
CA ALA A 145 -45.77 -30.96 4.93
C ALA A 145 -46.21 -30.85 3.47
#